data_AF-A0A7Y2CZN4-F1
#
_entry.id   AF-A0A7Y2CZN4-F1
#
_cell.length_a   1.000
_cell.length_b   1.000
_cell.length_c   1.000
_cell.angle_alpha   90.00
_cell.angle_beta   90.00
_cell.angle_gamma   90.00
#
_symmetry.space_group_name_H-M   'P 1'
#
loop_
_entity.id
_entity.type
_entity.pdbx_description
1 polymer ?
#
loop_
_entity_poly.entity_id
_entity_poly.type
_entity_poly.pdbx_seq_one_letter_code
_entity_poly.pdbx_strand_id
1 'polypeptide(L)' 'MRRTRDRLATFNERVKLLAGFFNTIGLGFVGFAFIRLLVDGTIAFDPVLVAFTMTGVAMHAMAHYILRYLEFEVHDDAI' A
#
# COMPACT_ATOMS: atom_id res chain seq x y z
N MET A 1 -24.21 -13.05 -20.83
CA MET A 1 -23.16 -13.67 -19.97
C MET A 1 -22.58 -12.58 -19.06
N ARG A 2 -22.85 -12.59 -17.74
CA ARG A 2 -22.36 -11.57 -16.77
C ARG A 2 -21.47 -12.11 -15.65
N ARG A 3 -21.48 -13.42 -15.40
CA ARG A 3 -20.81 -14.05 -14.24
C ARG A 3 -19.28 -13.93 -14.23
N THR A 4 -18.65 -13.86 -15.41
CA THR A 4 -17.18 -13.76 -15.51
C THR A 4 -16.68 -12.38 -15.11
N ARG A 5 -17.37 -11.32 -15.58
CA ARG A 5 -17.09 -9.93 -15.22
C ARG A 5 -17.27 -9.65 -13.73
N ASP A 6 -18.32 -10.20 -13.13
CA ASP A 6 -18.56 -10.05 -11.68
C ASP A 6 -17.43 -10.69 -10.83
N ARG A 7 -16.85 -11.81 -11.30
CA ARG A 7 -15.71 -12.45 -10.63
C ARG A 7 -14.43 -11.62 -10.72
N LEU A 8 -14.15 -11.02 -11.87
CA LEU A 8 -12.97 -10.17 -12.08
C LEU A 8 -13.06 -8.88 -11.24
N ALA A 9 -14.24 -8.25 -11.22
CA ALA A 9 -14.50 -7.08 -10.39
C ALA A 9 -14.29 -7.37 -8.90
N THR A 10 -14.82 -8.51 -8.41
CA THR A 10 -14.64 -8.94 -7.01
C THR A 10 -13.18 -9.16 -6.65
N PHE A 11 -12.39 -9.76 -7.57
CA PHE A 11 -10.96 -9.95 -7.36
C PHE A 11 -10.22 -8.61 -7.25
N ASN A 12 -10.50 -7.69 -8.17
CA ASN A 12 -9.88 -6.37 -8.19
C ASN A 12 -10.20 -5.55 -6.94
N GLU A 13 -11.44 -5.62 -6.42
CA GLU A 13 -11.79 -4.97 -5.15
C GLU A 13 -10.96 -5.51 -3.98
N ARG A 14 -10.77 -6.83 -3.89
CA ARG A 14 -9.95 -7.45 -2.84
C ARG A 14 -8.48 -7.01 -2.94
N VAL A 15 -7.93 -6.98 -4.15
CA VAL A 15 -6.55 -6.51 -4.39
C VAL A 15 -6.40 -5.04 -3.97
N LYS A 16 -7.36 -4.19 -4.32
CA LYS A 16 -7.37 -2.78 -3.93
C LYS A 16 -7.47 -2.60 -2.42
N LEU A 17 -8.35 -3.35 -1.75
CA LEU A 17 -8.48 -3.31 -0.29
C LEU A 17 -7.19 -3.75 0.40
N LEU A 18 -6.56 -4.83 -0.07
CA LEU A 18 -5.31 -5.32 0.48
C LEU A 18 -4.18 -4.31 0.29
N ALA A 19 -4.01 -3.78 -0.92
CA ALA A 19 -3.03 -2.74 -1.20
C ALA A 19 -3.25 -1.47 -0.34
N GLY A 20 -4.50 -1.01 -0.24
CA GLY A 20 -4.85 0.14 0.58
C GLY A 20 -4.53 -0.08 2.06
N PHE A 21 -4.75 -1.29 2.58
CA PHE A 21 -4.40 -1.67 3.94
C PHE A 21 -2.88 -1.60 4.20
N PHE A 22 -2.08 -2.26 3.34
CA PHE A 22 -0.61 -2.21 3.45
C PHE A 22 -0.07 -0.78 3.32
N ASN A 23 -0.64 0.02 2.42
CA ASN A 23 -0.26 1.41 2.25
C ASN A 23 -0.55 2.23 3.51
N THR A 24 -1.76 2.07 4.09
CA THR A 24 -2.16 2.82 5.29
C THR A 24 -1.28 2.47 6.48
N ILE A 25 -0.98 1.19 6.67
CA ILE A 25 -0.06 0.77 7.74
C ILE A 25 1.35 1.31 7.48
N GLY A 26 1.85 1.22 6.25
CA GLY A 26 3.16 1.75 5.88
C GLY A 26 3.28 3.24 6.18
N LEU A 27 2.26 4.02 5.84
CA LEU A 27 2.17 5.44 6.20
C LEU A 27 2.07 5.66 7.71
N GLY A 28 1.41 4.77 8.45
CA GLY A 28 1.40 4.80 9.92
C GLY A 28 2.79 4.62 10.53
N PHE A 29 3.60 3.69 10.01
CA PHE A 29 4.99 3.49 10.44
C PHE A 29 5.87 4.71 10.14
N VAL A 30 5.79 5.25 8.92
CA VAL A 30 6.52 6.47 8.54
C VAL A 30 6.08 7.63 9.42
N GLY A 31 4.77 7.85 9.55
CA GLY A 31 4.20 8.91 10.37
C GLY A 31 4.64 8.82 11.83
N PHE A 32 4.64 7.62 12.42
CA PHE A 32 5.12 7.41 13.79
C PHE A 32 6.59 7.77 13.95
N ALA A 33 7.45 7.39 13.00
CA ALA A 33 8.86 7.78 12.99
C ALA A 33 9.05 9.31 13.05
N PHE A 34 8.28 10.06 12.27
CA PHE A 34 8.32 11.53 12.28
C PHE A 34 7.68 12.16 13.52
N ILE A 35 6.56 11.63 14.00
CA ILE A 35 5.90 12.13 15.21
C ILE A 35 6.83 11.94 16.41
N ARG A 36 7.49 10.78 16.53
CA ARG A 36 8.45 10.53 17.58
C ARG A 36 9.59 11.55 17.56
N LEU A 37 10.14 11.86 16.39
CA LEU A 37 11.17 12.89 16.24
C LEU A 37 10.72 14.25 16.79
N LEU A 38 9.46 14.61 16.53
CA LEU A 38 8.88 15.86 17.01
C LEU A 38 8.63 15.85 18.54
N VAL A 39 8.26 14.70 19.10
CA VAL A 39 8.03 14.52 20.54
C VAL A 39 9.34 14.52 21.33
N ASP A 40 10.36 13.81 20.83
CA ASP A 40 11.65 13.68 21.50
C ASP A 40 12.52 14.95 21.35
N GLY A 41 12.15 15.87 20.46
CA GLY A 41 12.81 17.16 20.24
C GLY A 41 14.26 17.07 19.75
N THR A 42 14.74 15.87 19.43
CA THR A 42 16.13 15.57 19.10
C THR A 42 16.20 14.85 17.76
N ILE A 43 16.84 15.49 16.78
CA ILE A 43 17.08 14.88 15.46
C ILE A 43 18.30 13.98 15.55
N ALA A 44 18.09 12.79 16.09
CA ALA A 44 19.08 11.72 16.14
C ALA A 44 18.74 10.62 15.14
N PHE A 45 19.73 10.21 14.36
CA PHE A 45 19.64 9.00 13.55
C PHE A 45 19.80 7.78 14.47
N ASP A 46 18.70 7.36 15.08
CA ASP A 46 18.68 6.17 15.94
C ASP A 46 18.17 4.92 15.18
N PRO A 47 18.48 3.72 15.68
CA PRO A 47 18.04 2.47 15.03
C PRO A 47 16.53 2.31 14.93
N VAL A 48 15.75 2.92 15.83
CA VAL A 48 14.29 2.86 15.83
C VAL A 48 13.72 3.72 14.71
N LEU A 49 14.22 4.95 14.51
CA LEU A 49 13.85 5.80 13.39
C LEU A 49 14.07 5.06 12.06
N VAL A 50 15.25 4.45 11.91
CA VAL A 50 15.60 3.69 10.71
C VAL A 50 14.68 2.48 10.55
N ALA A 51 14.45 1.70 11.60
CA ALA A 51 13.60 0.51 11.53
C ALA A 51 12.15 0.84 11.16
N PHE A 52 11.54 1.86 11.79
CA PHE A 52 10.17 2.25 11.50
C PHE A 52 10.04 2.85 10.10
N THR A 53 10.97 3.72 9.70
CA THR A 53 10.96 4.32 8.36
C THR A 53 11.14 3.26 7.28
N MET A 54 12.12 2.36 7.43
CA MET A 54 12.37 1.28 6.46
C MET A 54 11.20 0.31 6.38
N THR A 55 10.60 -0.06 7.52
CA THR A 55 9.39 -0.91 7.55
C THR A 55 8.23 -0.23 6.83
N GLY A 56 8.00 1.05 7.11
CA GLY A 56 6.94 1.82 6.47
C GLY A 56 7.11 1.93 4.95
N VAL A 57 8.34 2.21 4.50
CA VAL A 57 8.70 2.25 3.06
C VAL A 57 8.54 0.88 2.41
N ALA A 58 8.96 -0.20 3.08
CA ALA A 58 8.80 -1.56 2.57
C ALA A 58 7.31 -1.92 2.41
N MET A 59 6.47 -1.56 3.38
CA MET A 59 5.02 -1.80 3.31
C MET A 59 4.34 -0.94 2.24
N HIS A 60 4.77 0.30 2.07
CA HIS A 60 4.32 1.16 0.98
C HIS A 60 4.69 0.57 -0.39
N ALA A 61 5.93 0.09 -0.55
CA ALA A 61 6.38 -0.60 -1.77
C ALA A 61 5.59 -1.89 -2.01
N MET A 62 5.29 -2.65 -0.95
CA MET A 62 4.46 -3.86 -1.02
C MET A 62 3.04 -3.54 -1.49
N ALA A 63 2.45 -2.42 -1.08
CA ALA A 63 1.14 -1.99 -1.56
C ALA A 63 1.15 -1.77 -3.09
N HIS A 64 2.17 -1.09 -3.62
CA HIS A 64 2.34 -0.91 -5.06
C HIS A 64 2.58 -2.24 -5.78
N TYR A 65 3.34 -3.14 -5.16
CA TYR A 65 3.53 -4.49 -5.68
C TYR A 65 2.21 -5.26 -5.78
N ILE A 66 1.33 -5.17 -4.77
CA ILE A 66 0.01 -5.80 -4.79
C ILE A 66 -0.87 -5.21 -5.89
N LEU A 67 -0.83 -3.89 -6.11
CA LEU A 67 -1.58 -3.25 -7.20
C LEU A 67 -1.16 -3.71 -8.58
N ARG A 68 0.05 -4.25 -8.76
CA ARG A 68 0.49 -4.83 -10.04
C ARG A 68 -0.37 -6.01 -10.50
N TYR A 69 -1.06 -6.67 -9.57
CA TYR A 69 -1.95 -7.79 -9.88
C TYR A 69 -3.37 -7.36 -10.27
N LEU A 70 -3.65 -6.06 -10.43
CA LEU A 70 -4.91 -5.60 -11.00
C LEU A 70 -5.05 -6.07 -12.44
N GLU A 71 -6.08 -6.85 -12.72
CA GLU A 71 -6.43 -7.26 -14.07
C GLU A 71 -7.44 -6.26 -14.64
N PHE A 72 -7.13 -5.67 -15.80
CA PHE A 72 -8.06 -4.80 -16.51
C PHE A 72 -8.83 -5.63 -17.54
N GLU A 73 -10.15 -5.50 -17.53
CA GLU A 73 -10.97 -5.99 -18.63
C GLU A 73 -10.57 -5.22 -19.90
N VAL A 74 -10.03 -5.92 -20.89
CA VAL A 74 -9.81 -5.35 -22.22
C VAL A 74 -11.18 -4.95 -22.75
N HIS A 75 -11.44 -3.66 -22.87
CA HIS A 75 -12.66 -3.15 -23.48
C HIS A 75 -12.62 -3.53 -24.96
N ASP A 76 -13.46 -4.49 -25.36
CA ASP A 76 -13.65 -4.94 -26.75
C ASP A 76 -14.40 -3.88 -27.60
N ASP A 77 -14.02 -2.60 -27.45
CA ASP A 77 -14.61 -1.46 -28.15
C ASP A 77 -13.64 -0.91 -29.23
N ALA A 78 -12.71 -1.76 -29.68
CA ALA A 78 -11.79 -1.47 -30.78
C ALA A 78 -12.09 -2.36 -31.99
N ILE A 79 -13.29 -2.24 -32.56
CA ILE A 79 -13.58 -2.53 -33.97
C ILE A 79 -14.49 -1.41 -34.52
#